data_AF-A0A060CLU9-F1
#
_entry.id   AF-A0A060CLU9-F1
#
_cell.length_a   1.000
_cell.length_b   1.000
_cell.length_c   1.000
_cell.angle_alpha   90.00
_cell.angle_beta   90.00
_cell.angle_gamma   90.00
#
_symmetry.space_group_name_H-M   'P 1'
#
loop_
_entity.id
_entity.type
_entity.pdbx_description
1 polymer ?
#
loop_
_entity_poly.entity_id
_entity_poly.type
_entity_poly.pdbx_seq_one_letter_code
_entity_poly.pdbx_strand_id
1 'polypeptide(L)'
;MVDTFADDQRMTVSDTTIRMERDTGVITVSAASDPSVVPEVRDWTITVRGAATSHVEVEVAGARVDAQTVYDTSTLSLSVLVPGVPARSGMEVRFLDGIAVADDPWMEDAFDVLYRARMHYLTKEQAMSAVRGEGKAAVASLFSLERGDGDGGDLHEG
;
A
#
# COMPACT_ATOMS: atom_id res chain seq x y z
N MET A 1 57.65 16.28 10.31
CA MET A 1 57.10 14.92 10.18
C MET A 1 55.64 15.11 9.84
N VAL A 2 55.17 14.50 8.75
CA VAL A 2 53.81 14.73 8.24
C VAL A 2 52.85 13.93 9.09
N ASP A 3 51.74 14.51 9.52
CA ASP A 3 50.58 13.73 9.97
C ASP A 3 49.31 14.35 9.40
N THR A 4 49.01 13.94 8.16
CA THR A 4 47.76 14.26 7.47
C THR A 4 46.75 13.19 7.86
N PHE A 5 46.04 13.40 8.97
CA PHE A 5 44.76 12.75 9.18
C PHE A 5 43.66 13.71 8.74
N ALA A 6 43.38 13.66 7.43
CA ALA A 6 42.15 14.22 6.89
C ALA A 6 40.97 13.50 7.55
N ASP A 7 40.05 14.29 8.07
CA ASP A 7 38.79 13.84 8.66
C ASP A 7 37.87 13.28 7.55
N ASP A 8 38.15 12.06 7.13
CA ASP A 8 37.35 11.31 6.15
C ASP A 8 36.27 10.52 6.91
N GLN A 9 35.35 11.25 7.56
CA GLN A 9 34.04 10.71 7.95
C GLN A 9 33.23 10.38 6.68
N ARG A 10 33.63 9.32 5.99
CA ARG A 10 32.74 8.66 5.02
C ARG A 10 31.54 8.18 5.81
N MET A 11 30.35 8.63 5.41
CA MET A 11 29.12 7.99 5.85
C MET A 11 29.23 6.50 5.56
N THR A 12 29.40 5.70 6.62
CA THR A 12 29.36 4.25 6.50
C THR A 12 27.91 3.86 6.35
N VAL A 13 27.58 3.23 5.22
CA VAL A 13 26.22 2.86 4.84
C VAL A 13 26.08 1.35 4.96
N SER A 14 24.96 0.90 5.53
CA SER A 14 24.50 -0.48 5.39
C SER A 14 23.27 -0.53 4.50
N ASP A 15 23.29 -1.45 3.55
CA ASP A 15 22.14 -1.83 2.75
C ASP A 15 21.26 -2.83 3.50
N THR A 16 20.01 -2.94 3.08
CA THR A 16 19.10 -4.04 3.41
C THR A 16 18.15 -4.22 2.24
N THR A 17 18.18 -5.40 1.62
CA THR A 17 17.39 -5.71 0.42
C THR A 17 16.07 -6.35 0.82
N ILE A 18 14.96 -5.83 0.28
CA ILE A 18 13.63 -6.43 0.39
C ILE A 18 13.25 -6.96 -1.01
N ARG A 19 12.92 -8.26 -1.09
CA ARG A 19 12.46 -8.93 -2.32
C ARG A 19 11.07 -9.51 -2.08
N MET A 20 10.17 -9.32 -3.04
CA MET A 20 8.82 -9.87 -3.05
C MET A 20 8.67 -10.80 -4.26
N GLU A 21 8.25 -12.03 -4.01
CA GLU A 21 7.92 -13.03 -5.02
C GLU A 21 6.41 -13.29 -4.94
N ARG A 22 5.66 -12.69 -5.87
CA ARG A 22 4.18 -12.70 -5.82
C ARG A 22 3.60 -14.09 -5.99
N ASP A 23 4.14 -14.86 -6.93
CA ASP A 23 3.63 -16.18 -7.31
C ASP A 23 3.83 -17.24 -6.21
N THR A 24 4.87 -17.07 -5.38
CA THR A 24 5.17 -17.95 -4.23
C THR A 24 4.63 -17.42 -2.90
N GLY A 25 4.14 -16.18 -2.88
CA GLY A 25 3.69 -15.52 -1.65
C GLY A 25 4.82 -15.30 -0.63
N VAL A 26 6.05 -15.04 -1.08
CA VAL A 26 7.22 -14.89 -0.20
C VAL A 26 7.76 -13.47 -0.25
N ILE A 27 8.01 -12.88 0.92
CA ILE A 27 8.80 -11.64 1.07
C ILE A 27 10.06 -11.96 1.88
N THR A 28 11.23 -11.73 1.30
CA THR A 28 12.52 -11.89 1.97
C THR A 28 13.11 -10.52 2.30
N VAL A 29 13.57 -10.33 3.53
CA VAL A 29 14.39 -9.19 3.98
C VAL A 29 15.79 -9.71 4.30
N SER A 30 16.82 -9.12 3.68
CA SER A 30 18.20 -9.53 3.95
C SER A 30 18.68 -9.10 5.34
N ALA A 31 19.74 -9.74 5.82
CA ALA A 31 20.59 -9.13 6.84
C ALA A 31 21.11 -7.77 6.35
N ALA A 32 21.49 -6.91 7.30
CA ALA A 32 22.23 -5.68 7.03
C ALA A 32 23.60 -6.01 6.42
N SER A 33 24.02 -5.30 5.35
CA SER A 33 25.34 -5.52 4.74
C SER A 33 26.49 -5.11 5.68
N ASP A 34 26.29 -4.08 6.51
CA ASP A 34 27.13 -3.75 7.66
C ASP A 34 26.29 -3.60 8.94
N PRO A 35 26.17 -4.67 9.74
CA PRO A 35 25.44 -4.65 11.01
C PRO A 35 26.08 -3.77 12.10
N SER A 36 27.26 -3.18 11.89
CA SER A 36 27.92 -2.30 12.88
C SER A 36 27.41 -0.87 12.87
N VAL A 37 26.70 -0.46 11.82
CA VAL A 37 26.22 0.93 11.61
C VAL A 37 24.69 1.06 11.62
N VAL A 38 24.00 0.00 12.04
CA VAL A 38 22.55 -0.04 12.25
C VAL A 38 22.25 -0.55 13.67
N PRO A 39 21.04 -0.31 14.22
CA PRO A 39 20.63 -0.92 15.48
C PRO A 39 20.79 -2.45 15.43
N GLU A 40 21.39 -3.03 16.48
CA GLU A 40 21.67 -4.48 16.57
C GLU A 40 20.40 -5.33 16.43
N VAL A 41 19.26 -4.79 16.88
CA VAL A 41 17.93 -5.38 16.82
C VAL A 41 17.00 -4.38 16.13
N ARG A 42 16.13 -4.87 15.23
CA ARG A 42 15.20 -4.07 14.43
C ARG A 42 13.80 -4.66 14.52
N ASP A 43 12.81 -3.81 14.77
CA ASP A 43 11.40 -4.16 14.64
C ASP A 43 10.92 -3.88 13.22
N TRP A 44 10.23 -4.84 12.61
CA TRP A 44 9.73 -4.74 11.25
C TRP A 44 8.22 -4.66 11.19
N THR A 45 7.71 -3.91 10.22
CA THR A 45 6.30 -3.96 9.79
C THR A 45 6.28 -4.04 8.27
N ILE A 46 5.87 -5.20 7.76
CA ILE A 46 5.75 -5.46 6.32
C ILE A 46 4.28 -5.28 5.95
N THR A 47 3.95 -4.22 5.23
CA THR A 47 2.58 -3.91 4.81
C THR A 47 2.40 -4.17 3.31
N VAL A 48 1.46 -5.05 2.97
CA VAL A 48 1.03 -5.32 1.60
C VAL A 48 -0.33 -4.68 1.38
N ARG A 49 -0.38 -3.67 0.51
CA ARG A 49 -1.58 -2.87 0.21
C ARG A 49 -2.32 -3.40 -1.02
N GLY A 50 -3.66 -3.33 -0.99
CA GLY A 50 -4.55 -3.89 -2.01
C GLY A 50 -4.62 -5.42 -1.96
N ALA A 51 -4.25 -6.03 -0.84
CA ALA A 51 -4.17 -7.48 -0.67
C ALA A 51 -5.23 -7.97 0.30
N ALA A 52 -5.78 -9.16 0.08
CA ALA A 52 -6.69 -9.81 1.01
C ALA A 52 -5.95 -10.29 2.28
N THR A 53 -6.71 -10.70 3.30
CA THR A 53 -6.17 -11.43 4.46
C THR A 53 -5.59 -12.78 4.02
N SER A 54 -4.48 -13.20 4.63
CA SER A 54 -3.79 -14.46 4.35
C SER A 54 -3.13 -14.97 5.64
N HIS A 55 -3.00 -16.28 5.81
CA HIS A 55 -2.25 -16.88 6.91
C HIS A 55 -0.75 -16.63 6.70
N VAL A 56 -0.06 -16.16 7.75
CA VAL A 56 1.35 -15.76 7.65
C VAL A 56 2.21 -16.61 8.58
N GLU A 57 3.30 -17.15 8.04
CA GLU A 57 4.43 -17.65 8.82
C GLU A 57 5.63 -16.72 8.62
N VAL A 58 6.42 -16.51 9.69
CA VAL A 58 7.66 -15.75 9.63
C VAL A 58 8.81 -16.62 10.14
N GLU A 59 9.91 -16.64 9.39
CA GLU A 59 11.16 -17.28 9.76
C GLU A 59 12.27 -16.24 9.89
N VAL A 60 13.05 -16.32 10.96
CA VAL A 60 14.25 -15.50 11.17
C VAL A 60 15.42 -16.46 11.43
N ALA A 61 16.47 -16.36 10.60
CA ALA A 61 17.68 -17.18 10.71
C ALA A 61 17.45 -18.71 10.85
N GLY A 62 16.47 -19.28 10.13
CA GLY A 62 16.18 -20.72 10.15
C GLY A 62 15.18 -21.17 11.23
N ALA A 63 14.63 -20.24 12.02
CA ALA A 63 13.65 -20.54 13.06
C ALA A 63 12.35 -19.75 12.85
N ARG A 64 11.20 -20.43 12.98
CA ARG A 64 9.89 -19.76 13.01
C ARG A 64 9.79 -18.86 14.23
N VAL A 65 9.24 -17.66 14.05
CA VAL A 65 9.01 -16.67 15.11
C VAL A 65 7.54 -16.25 15.12
N ASP A 66 7.05 -15.85 16.30
CA ASP A 66 5.71 -15.27 16.43
C ASP A 66 5.67 -13.89 15.77
N ALA A 67 4.66 -13.67 14.94
CA ALA A 67 4.41 -12.39 14.26
C ALA A 67 2.94 -12.02 14.41
N GLN A 68 2.66 -10.73 14.58
CA GLN A 68 1.28 -10.23 14.65
C GLN A 68 0.82 -9.79 13.24
N THR A 69 -0.34 -10.27 12.81
CA THR A 69 -1.01 -9.73 11.62
C THR A 69 -2.09 -8.72 12.00
N VAL A 70 -2.18 -7.64 11.24
CA VAL A 70 -3.20 -6.58 11.38
C VAL A 70 -3.73 -6.25 9.99
N TYR A 71 -5.05 -6.17 9.85
CA TYR A 71 -5.71 -5.79 8.60
C TYR A 71 -6.41 -4.45 8.72
N ASP A 72 -6.07 -3.50 7.84
CA ASP A 72 -6.76 -2.22 7.70
C ASP A 72 -7.68 -2.25 6.48
N THR A 73 -8.98 -2.30 6.74
CA THR A 73 -10.03 -2.32 5.71
C THR A 73 -10.14 -1.00 4.95
N SER A 74 -9.72 0.13 5.53
CA SER A 74 -9.83 1.45 4.89
C SER A 74 -8.79 1.67 3.78
N THR A 75 -7.68 0.93 3.82
CA THR A 75 -6.64 0.96 2.78
C THR A 75 -6.45 -0.37 2.07
N LEU A 76 -7.22 -1.40 2.45
CA LEU A 76 -7.10 -2.80 2.03
C LEU A 76 -5.68 -3.34 2.24
N SER A 77 -5.13 -3.13 3.44
CA SER A 77 -3.73 -3.42 3.76
C SER A 77 -3.57 -4.50 4.82
N LEU A 78 -2.82 -5.56 4.49
CA LEU A 78 -2.35 -6.55 5.45
C LEU A 78 -0.95 -6.18 5.94
N SER A 79 -0.81 -5.95 7.25
CA SER A 79 0.47 -5.66 7.90
C SER A 79 0.93 -6.84 8.75
N VAL A 80 2.19 -7.23 8.61
CA VAL A 80 2.87 -8.25 9.41
C VAL A 80 3.91 -7.56 10.28
N LEU A 81 3.73 -7.61 11.60
CA LEU A 81 4.61 -7.01 12.59
C LEU A 81 5.53 -8.09 13.17
N VAL A 82 6.84 -7.88 13.06
CA VAL A 82 7.88 -8.81 13.50
C VAL A 82 8.88 -8.05 14.37
N PRO A 83 8.73 -8.07 15.71
CA PRO A 83 9.67 -7.41 16.60
C PRO A 83 10.97 -8.22 16.74
N GLY A 84 12.04 -7.56 17.20
CA GLY A 84 13.21 -8.26 17.73
C GLY A 84 14.15 -8.89 16.70
N VAL A 85 14.08 -8.54 15.41
CA VAL A 85 14.90 -9.17 14.36
C VAL A 85 16.36 -8.68 14.42
N PRO A 86 17.36 -9.56 14.65
CA PRO A 86 18.76 -9.13 14.69
C PRO A 86 19.23 -8.58 13.32
N ALA A 87 20.01 -7.49 13.32
CA ALA A 87 20.52 -6.91 12.08
C ALA A 87 21.41 -7.86 11.27
N ARG A 88 22.04 -8.83 11.92
CA ARG A 88 22.87 -9.89 11.30
C ARG A 88 22.06 -11.01 10.64
N SER A 89 20.74 -11.04 10.86
CA SER A 89 19.84 -12.10 10.38
C SER A 89 18.99 -11.63 9.22
N GLY A 90 18.76 -12.53 8.26
CA GLY A 90 17.67 -12.40 7.30
C GLY A 90 16.35 -12.84 7.91
N MET A 91 15.25 -12.33 7.34
CA MET A 91 13.88 -12.68 7.66
C MET A 91 13.14 -13.10 6.39
N GLU A 92 12.26 -14.08 6.49
CA GLU A 92 11.35 -14.49 5.44
C GLU A 92 9.92 -14.50 5.95
N VAL A 93 9.01 -13.88 5.21
CA VAL A 93 7.57 -13.80 5.50
C VAL A 93 6.85 -14.57 4.40
N ARG A 94 6.17 -15.65 4.77
CA ARG A 94 5.42 -16.53 3.87
C ARG A 94 3.92 -16.33 4.06
N PHE A 95 3.23 -15.93 3.00
CA PHE A 95 1.78 -15.83 2.93
C PHE A 95 1.25 -17.17 2.39
N LEU A 96 0.75 -18.04 3.27
CA LEU A 96 0.45 -19.44 2.96
C LEU A 96 -0.69 -19.61 1.95
N ASP A 97 -1.66 -18.68 1.94
CA ASP A 97 -2.74 -18.62 0.94
C ASP A 97 -2.33 -17.84 -0.33
N GLY A 98 -1.05 -17.47 -0.43
CA GLY A 98 -0.53 -16.52 -1.42
C GLY A 98 -0.86 -15.07 -1.07
N ILE A 99 -0.47 -14.16 -1.98
CA ILE A 99 -0.77 -12.73 -1.90
C ILE A 99 -1.89 -12.41 -2.90
N ALA A 100 -3.12 -12.70 -2.50
CA ALA A 100 -4.33 -12.41 -3.27
C ALA A 100 -4.68 -10.91 -3.24
N VAL A 101 -5.27 -10.39 -4.32
CA VAL A 101 -5.81 -9.02 -4.38
C VAL A 101 -7.10 -8.96 -3.55
N ALA A 102 -7.29 -7.89 -2.79
CA ALA A 102 -8.52 -7.66 -2.03
C ALA A 102 -9.70 -7.31 -2.95
N ASP A 103 -10.91 -7.70 -2.55
CA ASP A 103 -12.14 -7.18 -3.14
C ASP A 103 -12.24 -5.67 -2.87
N ASP A 104 -12.30 -4.89 -3.96
CA ASP A 104 -12.33 -3.43 -3.92
C ASP A 104 -13.78 -2.95 -3.73
N PRO A 105 -14.10 -2.18 -2.66
CA PRO A 105 -15.44 -1.66 -2.39
C PRO A 105 -15.83 -0.46 -3.27
N TRP A 106 -15.22 -0.28 -4.44
CA TRP A 106 -15.42 0.85 -5.38
C TRP A 106 -16.87 1.31 -5.62
N MET A 107 -17.88 0.44 -5.48
CA MET A 107 -19.29 0.81 -5.61
C MET A 107 -19.83 1.54 -4.37
N GLU A 108 -19.38 1.16 -3.17
CA GLU A 108 -19.64 1.87 -1.93
C GLU A 108 -18.91 3.23 -1.94
N ASP A 109 -17.64 3.26 -2.34
CA ASP A 109 -16.88 4.51 -2.52
C ASP A 109 -17.57 5.48 -3.50
N ALA A 110 -18.02 4.98 -4.66
CA ALA A 110 -18.72 5.79 -5.64
C ALA A 110 -20.07 6.32 -5.10
N PHE A 111 -20.80 5.50 -4.34
CA PHE A 111 -22.01 5.95 -3.64
C PHE A 111 -21.69 7.03 -2.62
N ASP A 112 -20.65 6.86 -1.82
CA ASP A 112 -20.28 7.79 -0.75
C ASP A 112 -19.80 9.14 -1.28
N VAL A 113 -19.05 9.15 -2.38
CA VAL A 113 -18.67 10.36 -3.11
C VAL A 113 -19.91 11.10 -3.62
N LEU A 114 -20.82 10.42 -4.33
CA LEU A 114 -22.06 11.03 -4.83
C LEU A 114 -22.97 11.50 -3.69
N TYR A 115 -23.05 10.75 -2.59
CA TYR A 115 -23.83 11.12 -1.41
C TYR A 115 -23.28 12.40 -0.77
N ARG A 116 -21.96 12.53 -0.63
CA ARG A 116 -21.29 13.72 -0.04
C ARG A 116 -21.25 14.93 -1.00
N ALA A 117 -21.41 14.74 -2.31
CA ALA A 117 -21.39 15.82 -3.30
C ALA A 117 -22.53 16.85 -3.09
N ARG A 118 -22.25 18.15 -3.28
CA ARG A 118 -23.26 19.22 -3.21
C ARG A 118 -23.92 19.48 -4.57
N MET A 119 -24.63 18.49 -5.06
CA MET A 119 -25.39 18.51 -6.32
C MET A 119 -26.86 18.11 -6.09
N HIS A 120 -27.74 18.39 -7.06
CA HIS A 120 -29.17 18.10 -6.96
C HIS A 120 -29.44 16.58 -6.87
N TYR A 121 -30.45 16.18 -6.08
CA TYR A 121 -30.71 14.77 -5.77
C TYR A 121 -30.95 13.91 -7.01
N LEU A 122 -31.73 14.40 -7.98
CA LEU A 122 -31.99 13.69 -9.23
C LEU A 122 -30.72 13.42 -10.04
N THR A 123 -29.75 14.35 -10.01
CA THR A 123 -28.46 14.20 -10.69
C THR A 123 -27.60 13.12 -10.02
N LYS A 124 -27.71 12.94 -8.69
CA LYS A 124 -27.06 11.84 -7.95
C LYS A 124 -27.62 10.48 -8.34
N GLU A 125 -28.95 10.36 -8.43
CA GLU A 125 -29.61 9.12 -8.86
C GLU A 125 -29.25 8.75 -10.31
N GLN A 126 -29.18 9.73 -11.22
CA GLN A 126 -28.71 9.52 -12.59
C GLN A 126 -27.25 9.06 -12.64
N ALA A 127 -26.36 9.72 -11.91
CA ALA A 127 -24.95 9.32 -11.80
C ALA A 127 -24.79 7.91 -11.21
N MET A 128 -25.51 7.58 -10.13
CA MET A 128 -25.47 6.25 -9.52
C MET A 128 -26.06 5.16 -10.44
N SER A 129 -27.09 5.49 -11.23
CA SER A 129 -27.65 4.59 -12.24
C SER A 129 -26.62 4.28 -13.35
N ALA A 130 -25.89 5.29 -13.84
CA ALA A 130 -24.79 5.09 -14.79
C ALA A 130 -23.68 4.20 -14.19
N VAL A 131 -23.25 4.47 -12.94
CA VAL A 131 -22.25 3.66 -12.23
C VAL A 131 -22.68 2.19 -12.09
N ARG A 132 -23.96 1.92 -11.83
CA ARG A 132 -24.51 0.56 -11.76
C ARG A 132 -24.58 -0.14 -13.12
N GLY A 133 -24.85 0.60 -14.20
CA GLY A 133 -24.98 0.04 -15.55
C GLY A 133 -23.65 -0.19 -16.28
N GLU A 134 -22.69 0.73 -16.13
CA GLU A 134 -21.40 0.74 -16.84
C GLU A 134 -20.24 0.20 -15.96
N GLY A 135 -20.47 0.00 -14.67
CA GLY A 135 -19.51 -0.60 -13.75
C GLY A 135 -18.32 0.30 -13.38
N LYS A 136 -17.19 -0.30 -13.01
CA LYS A 136 -16.03 0.44 -12.48
C LYS A 136 -15.44 1.47 -13.46
N ALA A 137 -15.61 1.28 -14.77
CA ALA A 137 -15.21 2.24 -15.79
C ALA A 137 -16.02 3.56 -15.73
N ALA A 138 -17.28 3.50 -15.29
CA ALA A 138 -18.16 4.64 -15.15
C ALA A 138 -17.69 5.65 -14.08
N VAL A 139 -16.98 5.17 -13.05
CA VAL A 139 -16.43 6.04 -12.01
C VAL A 139 -15.42 7.03 -12.61
N ALA A 140 -14.71 6.63 -13.69
CA ALA A 140 -13.85 7.54 -14.44
C ALA A 140 -14.64 8.54 -15.31
N SER A 141 -15.82 8.18 -15.82
CA SER A 141 -16.66 9.09 -16.62
C SER A 141 -17.39 10.14 -15.78
N LEU A 142 -17.59 9.90 -14.46
CA LEU A 142 -18.12 10.91 -13.54
C LEU A 142 -17.28 12.20 -13.50
N PHE A 143 -15.95 12.11 -13.65
CA PHE A 143 -15.06 13.29 -13.73
C PHE A 143 -15.32 14.18 -14.97
N SER A 144 -16.00 13.66 -16.00
CA SER A 144 -16.38 14.44 -17.17
C SER A 144 -17.65 15.27 -16.93
N LEU A 145 -18.52 14.84 -16.01
CA LEU A 145 -19.76 15.57 -15.68
C LEU A 145 -19.48 16.90 -14.98
N GLU A 146 -18.42 16.97 -14.16
CA GLU A 146 -17.96 18.21 -13.49
C GLU A 146 -17.55 19.32 -14.49
N ARG A 147 -17.22 18.95 -15.74
CA ARG A 147 -16.87 19.91 -16.81
C ARG A 147 -18.03 20.31 -17.72
N GLY A 148 -19.23 19.75 -17.54
CA GLY A 148 -20.38 19.98 -18.42
C GLY A 148 -21.20 21.24 -18.09
N ASP A 149 -21.43 21.51 -16.80
CA ASP A 149 -22.39 22.54 -16.34
C ASP A 149 -21.79 23.97 -16.31
N GLY A 150 -20.93 24.29 -17.29
CA GLY A 150 -20.26 25.59 -17.42
C GLY A 150 -20.69 26.47 -18.59
N ASP A 151 -21.45 25.93 -19.56
CA ASP A 151 -21.83 26.64 -20.80
C ASP A 151 -23.34 26.52 -21.05
N GLY A 152 -24.08 27.54 -20.64
CA GLY A 152 -25.55 27.49 -20.58
C GLY A 152 -26.23 28.83 -20.26
N GLY A 153 -26.20 29.76 -21.22
CA GLY A 153 -26.95 31.03 -21.20
C GLY A 153 -26.05 32.23 -21.53
N ASP A 154 -26.37 33.13 -22.47
CA ASP A 154 -27.53 33.26 -23.37
C ASP A 154 -27.02 34.03 -24.65
N LEU A 155 -27.75 34.51 -25.66
CA LEU A 155 -29.18 34.78 -25.88
C LEU A 155 -29.53 34.75 -27.39
N HIS A 156 -30.83 34.85 -27.68
CA HIS A 156 -31.47 34.80 -29.01
C HIS A 156 -31.14 35.97 -29.99
N GLU A 157 -31.51 35.74 -31.26
CA GLU A 157 -31.48 36.67 -32.40
C GLU A 157 -32.26 37.99 -32.20
N GLY A 158 -31.82 39.04 -32.91
CA GLY A 158 -32.50 40.35 -33.05
C GLY A 158 -31.76 41.32 -33.97
#